data_AF-A0A1F8FKU4-F1
#
_entry.id   AF-A0A1F8FKU4-F1
#
_cell.length_a   1.000
_cell.length_b   1.000
_cell.length_c   1.000
_cell.angle_alpha   90.00
_cell.angle_beta   90.00
_cell.angle_gamma   90.00
#
_symmetry.space_group_name_H-M   'P 1'
#
loop_
_entity.id
_entity.type
_entity.pdbx_description
1 polymer ?
#
loop_
_entity_poly.entity_id
_entity_poly.type
_entity_poly.pdbx_seq_one_letter_code
_entity_poly.pdbx_strand_id
1 'polypeptide(L)'
;MFWTDEDGNKVEIRSFFARVYVDETVDALNKKFSWSDYRGEVVLSSLGKAQREQVARTILTVGKLNQGWCGVAAEDLSGPSISQSWYVEELVSMGYLRKKKIMGTVVVFPTEKLMENQRVPQCSFVI
;
A
#
# COMPACT_ATOMS: atom_id res chain seq x y z
N MET A 1 -3.24 18.17 7.88
CA MET A 1 -3.90 18.14 9.22
C MET A 1 -3.40 16.87 9.92
N PHE A 2 -2.91 16.98 11.15
CA PHE A 2 -2.35 15.84 11.90
C PHE A 2 -3.37 15.28 12.91
N TRP A 3 -3.39 13.96 13.04
CA TRP A 3 -4.30 13.18 13.89
C TRP A 3 -3.50 12.22 14.77
N THR A 4 -4.10 11.71 15.84
CA THR A 4 -3.48 10.73 16.74
C THR A 4 -4.23 9.40 16.62
N ASP A 5 -3.52 8.29 16.39
CA ASP A 5 -4.12 6.95 16.35
C ASP A 5 -4.34 6.33 17.75
N GLU A 6 -4.88 5.10 17.80
CA GLU A 6 -5.20 4.38 19.04
C GLU A 6 -3.96 4.07 19.91
N ASP A 7 -2.76 4.10 19.31
CA ASP A 7 -1.49 3.84 19.98
C ASP A 7 -0.75 5.15 20.33
N GLY A 8 -1.32 6.32 20.04
CA GLY A 8 -0.74 7.62 20.35
C GLY A 8 0.16 8.22 19.25
N ASN A 9 0.29 7.59 18.07
CA ASN A 9 1.18 8.06 17.01
C ASN A 9 0.51 9.12 16.13
N LYS A 10 1.31 10.03 15.56
CA LYS A 10 0.82 11.10 14.68
C LYS A 10 0.63 10.64 13.24
N VAL A 11 -0.51 10.98 12.65
CA VAL A 11 -0.93 10.63 11.28
C VAL A 11 -1.30 11.88 10.50
N GLU A 12 -0.69 12.12 9.34
CA GLU A 12 -1.06 13.22 8.45
C GLU A 12 -2.15 12.76 7.45
N ILE A 13 -3.29 13.47 7.39
CA ILE A 13 -4.32 13.26 6.36
C ILE A 13 -4.15 14.31 5.26
N ARG A 14 -3.90 13.86 4.02
CA ARG A 14 -3.88 14.70 2.82
C ARG A 14 -5.13 14.42 1.99
N SER A 15 -5.93 15.46 1.73
CA SER A 15 -7.16 15.33 0.95
C SER A 15 -6.88 15.60 -0.52
N PHE A 16 -6.89 14.58 -1.36
CA PHE A 16 -7.46 14.65 -2.73
C PHE A 16 -7.63 13.22 -3.28
N PHE A 17 -8.89 12.75 -3.24
CA PHE A 17 -9.42 11.45 -3.67
C PHE A 17 -8.87 10.20 -2.95
N ALA A 18 -9.77 9.52 -2.21
CA ALA A 18 -9.51 8.45 -1.23
C ALA A 18 -8.69 8.92 -0.03
N ARG A 19 -9.16 8.65 1.18
CA ARG A 19 -8.43 9.06 2.39
C ARG A 19 -7.12 8.27 2.43
N VAL A 20 -6.00 8.96 2.21
CA VAL A 20 -4.68 8.37 2.37
C VAL A 20 -4.14 8.70 3.74
N TYR A 21 -3.55 7.69 4.36
CA TYR A 21 -3.04 7.77 5.72
C TYR A 21 -1.52 7.59 5.67
N VAL A 22 -0.79 8.38 6.44
CA VAL A 22 0.66 8.22 6.62
C VAL A 22 0.91 8.01 8.09
N ASP A 23 1.51 6.88 8.46
CA ASP A 23 1.98 6.60 9.82
C ASP A 23 3.51 6.69 9.91
N GLU A 24 4.05 6.71 11.13
CA GLU A 24 5.50 6.83 11.36
C GLU A 24 6.30 5.69 10.72
N THR A 25 5.71 4.49 10.66
CA THR A 25 6.37 3.32 10.07
C THR A 25 6.49 3.49 8.57
N VAL A 26 5.41 3.90 7.90
CA VAL A 26 5.35 4.24 6.47
C VAL A 26 6.23 5.44 6.13
N ASP A 27 6.32 6.43 7.01
CA ASP A 27 7.24 7.56 6.84
C ASP A 27 8.72 7.12 6.93
N ALA A 28 9.06 6.26 7.89
CA ALA A 28 10.39 5.66 7.98
C ALA A 28 10.73 4.82 6.74
N LEU A 29 9.72 4.17 6.14
CA LEU A 29 9.87 3.40 4.92
C LEU A 29 10.03 4.27 3.68
N ASN A 30 9.29 5.37 3.60
CA ASN A 30 9.45 6.39 2.57
C ASN A 30 10.87 6.97 2.52
N LYS A 31 11.48 7.20 3.69
CA LYS A 31 12.86 7.68 3.77
C LYS A 31 13.89 6.69 3.22
N LYS A 32 13.57 5.38 3.22
CA LYS A 32 14.45 4.31 2.75
C LYS A 32 14.24 3.96 1.28
N PHE A 33 13.10 4.34 0.70
CA PHE A 33 12.70 3.91 -0.63
C PHE A 33 12.53 5.11 -1.56
N SER A 34 13.34 5.17 -2.61
CA SER A 34 13.20 6.21 -3.62
C SER A 34 12.12 5.84 -4.64
N TRP A 35 11.01 6.57 -4.65
CA TRP A 35 9.97 6.42 -5.68
C TRP A 35 10.43 6.81 -7.08
N SER A 36 11.54 7.56 -7.20
CA SER A 36 12.18 7.86 -8.50
C SER A 36 12.56 6.60 -9.27
N ASP A 37 12.84 5.51 -8.55
CA ASP A 37 13.34 4.27 -9.13
C ASP A 37 12.19 3.31 -9.48
N TYR A 38 10.96 3.66 -9.09
CA TYR A 38 9.75 2.90 -9.35
C TYR A 38 9.20 3.17 -10.75
N ARG A 39 9.59 2.34 -11.72
CA ARG A 39 9.15 2.46 -13.13
C ARG A 39 7.71 2.02 -13.38
N GLY A 40 7.04 1.39 -12.42
CA GLY A 40 5.62 0.98 -12.57
C GLY A 40 5.41 -0.25 -13.46
N GLU A 41 6.46 -0.95 -13.85
CA GLU A 41 6.36 -2.29 -14.42
C GLU A 41 6.16 -3.27 -13.28
N VAL A 42 4.89 -3.49 -12.95
CA VAL A 42 4.48 -4.27 -11.79
C VAL A 42 4.66 -5.75 -12.11
N VAL A 43 5.64 -6.42 -11.49
CA VAL A 43 5.75 -7.89 -11.53
C VAL A 43 4.71 -8.46 -10.56
N LEU A 44 3.45 -8.38 -10.98
CA LEU A 44 2.30 -8.81 -10.18
C LEU A 44 2.17 -10.34 -10.14
N SER A 45 2.75 -11.04 -11.10
CA SER A 45 2.53 -12.46 -11.35
C SER A 45 2.90 -13.39 -10.17
N SER A 46 3.63 -12.90 -9.16
CA SER A 46 3.99 -13.68 -7.96
C SER A 46 2.88 -13.74 -6.91
N LEU A 47 1.87 -12.87 -6.99
CA LEU A 47 0.71 -12.93 -6.09
C LEU A 47 -0.31 -13.98 -6.57
N GLY A 48 -0.25 -14.45 -7.81
CA GLY A 48 -0.89 -15.67 -8.31
C GLY A 48 -2.38 -15.59 -8.67
N LYS A 49 -3.18 -14.67 -8.10
CA LYS A 49 -4.57 -14.42 -8.52
C LYS A 49 -4.72 -12.99 -9.01
N ALA A 50 -5.32 -12.80 -10.19
CA ALA A 50 -5.49 -11.50 -10.84
C ALA A 50 -6.15 -10.44 -9.94
N GLN A 51 -7.05 -10.83 -9.04
CA GLN A 51 -7.70 -9.90 -8.12
C GLN A 51 -6.80 -9.47 -6.96
N ARG A 52 -5.93 -10.35 -6.42
CA ARG A 52 -4.90 -9.96 -5.44
C ARG A 52 -3.92 -8.96 -6.05
N GLU A 53 -3.55 -9.27 -7.29
CA GLU A 53 -2.69 -8.43 -8.11
C GLU A 53 -3.31 -7.05 -8.34
N GLN A 54 -4.61 -7.01 -8.63
CA GLN A 54 -5.35 -5.76 -8.78
C GLN A 54 -5.38 -4.94 -7.49
N VAL A 55 -5.64 -5.55 -6.34
CA VAL A 55 -5.63 -4.84 -5.03
C VAL A 55 -4.24 -4.28 -4.73
N ALA A 56 -3.20 -5.09 -4.87
CA ALA A 56 -1.81 -4.65 -4.70
C ALA A 56 -1.47 -3.49 -5.64
N ARG A 57 -1.85 -3.60 -6.92
CA ARG A 57 -1.64 -2.54 -7.92
C ARG A 57 -2.34 -1.24 -7.53
N THR A 58 -3.58 -1.30 -7.04
CA THR A 58 -4.32 -0.10 -6.59
C THR A 58 -3.55 0.61 -5.47
N ILE A 59 -3.15 -0.11 -4.43
CA ILE A 59 -2.42 0.46 -3.29
C ILE A 59 -1.10 1.10 -3.76
N LEU A 60 -0.33 0.41 -4.60
CA LEU A 60 0.94 0.93 -5.14
C LEU A 60 0.74 2.16 -6.03
N THR A 61 -0.33 2.18 -6.82
CA THR A 61 -0.68 3.31 -7.69
C THR A 61 -1.03 4.54 -6.85
N VAL A 62 -1.84 4.36 -5.79
CA VAL A 62 -2.17 5.43 -4.85
C VAL A 62 -0.91 5.95 -4.15
N GLY A 63 -0.01 5.06 -3.74
CA GLY A 63 1.28 5.46 -3.17
C GLY A 63 2.14 6.27 -4.14
N LYS A 64 2.24 5.84 -5.39
CA LYS A 64 2.96 6.59 -6.44
C LYS A 64 2.39 7.99 -6.64
N LEU A 65 1.06 8.12 -6.70
CA LEU A 65 0.39 9.43 -6.83
C LEU A 65 0.65 10.34 -5.62
N ASN A 66 0.77 9.76 -4.43
CA ASN A 66 1.14 10.48 -3.21
C ASN A 66 2.65 10.67 -3.03
N GLN A 67 3.45 10.21 -4.00
CA GLN A 67 4.91 10.24 -3.96
C GLN A 67 5.47 9.59 -2.67
N GLY A 68 4.77 8.59 -2.16
CA GLY A 68 4.99 8.04 -0.83
C GLY A 68 4.21 6.75 -0.60
N TRP A 69 4.76 5.86 0.22
CA TRP A 69 4.05 4.77 0.86
C TRP A 69 2.91 5.42 1.63
N CYS A 70 1.72 4.84 1.53
CA CYS A 70 0.54 5.36 2.16
C CYS A 70 -0.42 4.20 2.49
N GLY A 71 -1.21 4.39 3.52
CA GLY A 71 -2.34 3.54 3.84
C GLY A 71 -3.59 3.99 3.09
N VAL A 72 -4.44 3.04 2.74
CA VAL A 72 -5.73 3.26 2.09
C VAL A 72 -6.82 2.64 2.97
N ALA A 73 -7.98 3.26 3.08
CA ALA A 73 -9.09 2.65 3.81
C ALA A 73 -9.45 1.30 3.17
N ALA A 74 -9.64 0.27 3.99
CA ALA A 74 -9.96 -1.07 3.50
C ALA A 74 -11.29 -1.09 2.72
N GLU A 75 -12.23 -0.23 3.11
CA GLU A 75 -13.50 -0.02 2.42
C GLU A 75 -13.34 0.59 1.01
N ASP A 76 -12.33 1.45 0.80
CA ASP A 76 -12.03 2.03 -0.51
C ASP A 76 -11.42 0.99 -1.47
N LEU A 77 -10.88 -0.10 -0.93
CA LEU A 77 -10.39 -1.25 -1.70
C LEU A 77 -11.46 -2.30 -1.97
N SER A 78 -12.63 -2.19 -1.33
CA SER A 78 -13.78 -3.04 -1.60
C SER A 78 -14.71 -2.38 -2.61
N GLY A 79 -14.61 -2.81 -3.87
CA GLY A 79 -15.66 -2.56 -4.86
C GLY A 79 -16.99 -3.22 -4.46
N PRO A 80 -18.08 -2.97 -5.20
CA PRO A 80 -19.46 -3.36 -4.84
C PRO A 80 -19.71 -4.88 -4.73
N SER A 81 -18.70 -5.73 -4.91
CA SER A 81 -18.80 -7.17 -4.69
C SER A 81 -18.11 -7.54 -3.39
N ILE A 82 -18.84 -8.24 -2.52
CA ILE A 82 -18.42 -8.85 -1.25
C ILE A 82 -17.14 -9.71 -1.38
N SER A 83 -16.71 -10.02 -2.61
CA SER A 83 -15.52 -10.81 -2.91
C SER A 83 -14.18 -10.06 -2.82
N GLN A 84 -14.09 -8.80 -2.38
CA GLN A 84 -12.78 -8.12 -2.26
C GLN A 84 -12.19 -8.07 -0.84
N SER A 85 -13.00 -8.25 0.21
CA SER A 85 -12.48 -8.26 1.58
C SER A 85 -11.51 -9.42 1.83
N TRP A 86 -11.80 -10.60 1.27
CA TRP A 86 -10.95 -11.78 1.47
C TRP A 86 -9.58 -11.65 0.82
N TYR A 87 -9.45 -10.95 -0.32
CA TYR A 87 -8.14 -10.70 -0.93
C TYR A 87 -7.28 -9.79 -0.05
N VAL A 88 -7.89 -8.80 0.60
CA VAL A 88 -7.20 -7.94 1.56
C VAL A 88 -6.76 -8.76 2.78
N GLU A 89 -7.64 -9.62 3.33
CA GLU A 89 -7.25 -10.53 4.42
C GLU A 89 -6.10 -11.46 4.02
N GLU A 90 -6.14 -11.99 2.80
CA GLU A 90 -5.11 -12.91 2.32
C GLU A 90 -3.78 -12.20 2.09
N LEU A 91 -3.79 -10.98 1.53
CA LEU A 91 -2.56 -10.18 1.42
C LEU A 91 -1.99 -9.79 2.79
N VAL A 92 -2.83 -9.60 3.80
CA VAL A 92 -2.40 -9.42 5.20
C VAL A 92 -1.81 -10.71 5.76
N SER A 93 -2.46 -11.86 5.58
CA SER A 93 -1.95 -13.15 6.08
C SER A 93 -0.64 -13.56 5.41
N MET A 94 -0.45 -13.19 4.14
CA MET A 94 0.80 -13.36 3.40
C MET A 94 1.89 -12.33 3.80
N GLY A 95 1.58 -11.34 4.63
CA GLY A 95 2.50 -10.32 5.11
C GLY A 95 2.83 -9.21 4.11
N TYR A 96 2.06 -9.08 3.03
CA TYR A 96 2.21 -8.00 2.03
C TYR A 96 1.52 -6.71 2.46
N LEU A 97 0.46 -6.82 3.25
CA LEU A 97 -0.23 -5.68 3.83
C LEU A 97 -0.24 -5.80 5.34
N ARG A 98 -0.36 -4.66 6.02
CA ARG A 98 -0.71 -4.59 7.44
C ARG A 98 -1.96 -3.75 7.63
N LYS A 99 -2.74 -4.04 8.66
CA LYS A 99 -3.92 -3.27 9.02
C LYS A 99 -3.65 -2.43 10.25
N LYS A 100 -4.20 -1.22 10.26
CA LYS A 100 -4.28 -0.38 11.44
C LYS A 100 -5.66 0.23 11.53
N LYS A 101 -6.20 0.34 12.74
CA LYS A 101 -7.44 1.05 12.98
C LYS A 101 -7.10 2.51 13.28
N ILE A 102 -7.63 3.43 12.48
CA ILE A 102 -7.41 4.87 12.63
C ILE A 102 -8.80 5.51 12.70
N MET A 103 -9.14 6.02 13.89
CA MET A 103 -10.45 6.63 14.17
C MET A 103 -11.66 5.75 13.78
N GLY A 104 -11.59 4.46 14.06
CA GLY A 104 -12.68 3.55 13.68
C GLY A 104 -12.62 3.04 12.24
N THR A 105 -11.84 3.66 11.36
CA THR A 105 -11.62 3.18 9.99
C THR A 105 -10.49 2.16 9.97
N VAL A 106 -10.71 1.00 9.34
CA VAL A 106 -9.65 0.03 9.07
C VAL A 106 -8.87 0.52 7.85
N VAL A 107 -7.60 0.81 8.06
CA VAL A 107 -6.67 1.28 7.01
C VAL A 107 -5.65 0.18 6.76
N VAL A 108 -5.41 -0.11 5.48
CA VAL A 108 -4.37 -1.04 5.07
C VAL A 108 -3.15 -0.30 4.57
N PHE A 109 -1.98 -0.70 5.02
CA PHE A 109 -0.70 -0.14 4.62
C PHE A 109 0.13 -1.20 3.88
N PRO A 110 0.88 -0.81 2.83
CA PRO A 110 1.86 -1.69 2.22
C PRO A 110 3.00 -1.98 3.21
N THR A 111 3.51 -3.21 3.20
CA THR A 111 4.73 -3.58 3.91
C THR A 111 5.94 -3.51 2.97
N GLU A 112 7.14 -3.57 3.56
CA GLU A 112 8.42 -3.75 2.88
C GLU A 112 8.33 -4.88 1.84
N LYS A 113 7.76 -6.01 2.27
CA LYS A 113 7.63 -7.22 1.46
C LYS A 113 6.86 -6.97 0.17
N LEU A 114 5.78 -6.20 0.23
CA LEU A 114 5.01 -5.87 -0.97
C LEU A 114 5.83 -5.03 -1.93
N MET A 115 6.57 -4.05 -1.40
CA MET A 115 7.41 -3.14 -2.18
C MET A 115 8.61 -3.85 -2.81
N GLU A 116 9.27 -4.73 -2.05
CA GLU A 116 10.36 -5.57 -2.53
C GLU A 116 9.90 -6.52 -3.63
N ASN A 117 8.70 -7.08 -3.50
CA ASN A 117 8.08 -7.88 -4.56
C ASN A 117 7.82 -7.09 -5.85
N GLN A 118 7.83 -5.75 -5.80
CA GLN A 118 7.72 -4.89 -6.98
C GLN A 118 9.07 -4.46 -7.55
N ARG A 119 10.18 -4.77 -6.88
CA ARG A 119 11.51 -4.52 -7.42
C ARG A 119 11.76 -5.55 -8.52
N VAL A 120 11.41 -5.19 -9.75
CA VAL A 120 11.90 -5.90 -10.92
C VAL A 120 13.42 -5.86 -10.84
N PRO A 121 14.14 -7.00 -10.89
CA PRO A 121 15.58 -6.95 -11.05
C PRO A 121 15.84 -6.09 -12.29
N GLN A 122 16.66 -5.05 -12.16
CA GLN A 122 17.10 -4.29 -13.33
C GLN A 122 17.57 -5.30 -14.37
N CYS A 123 16.85 -5.42 -15.49
CA CYS A 123 17.41 -6.05 -16.67
C CYS A 123 18.69 -5.27 -16.97
N SER A 124 19.82 -5.87 -16.62
CA SER A 124 21.12 -5.42 -17.07
C SER A 124 21.09 -5.64 -18.58
N PHE A 125 20.73 -4.62 -19.35
CA PHE A 125 21.06 -4.60 -20.75
C PHE A 125 22.58 -4.48 -20.80
N VAL A 126 23.24 -5.62 -20.93
CA VAL A 126 24.59 -5.70 -21.46
C VAL A 126 24.46 -5.26 -22.92
N ILE A 127 24.82 -4.00 -23.19
CA ILE A 127 25.03 -3.49 -24.55
C ILE A 127 26.44 -3.89 -24.98
#